data_AF-A0A6P7U1U4-F1
#
_entry.id   AF-A0A6P7U1U4-F1
#
_cell.length_a   1.000
_cell.length_b   1.000
_cell.length_c   1.000
_cell.angle_alpha   90.00
_cell.angle_beta   90.00
_cell.angle_gamma   90.00
#
_symmetry.space_group_name_H-M   'P 1'
#
loop_
_entity.id
_entity.type
_entity.pdbx_description
1 polymer ?
#
loop_
_entity_poly.entity_id
_entity_poly.type
_entity_poly.pdbx_seq_one_letter_code
_entity_poly.pdbx_strand_id
1 'polypeptide(L)'
;MLRGVRKQQIEEKRTAIPNRTFDPYLSAKTPPGIWTDKEIDCALDLCRRLPPQNINKIMSDIIKLKPEICESLLALVDRPLPIKQDSSGKDFLICEYNRDGDSYRSPWTNTYTDNFDGVLPSDELRELEIKFNEVFLAYTDMYYGGALSSVYLWNMDSKNIASFGGAVLIKKMGENSSKVNSAWDSIHIFEANVITFYV
;
A
#
# COMPACT_ATOMS: atom_id res chain seq x y z
N MET A 1 -3.47 -22.61 17.59
CA MET A 1 -4.29 -21.43 17.21
C MET A 1 -3.53 -20.41 16.35
N LEU A 2 -2.42 -19.84 16.80
CA LEU A 2 -1.72 -18.74 16.10
C LEU A 2 -1.15 -19.06 14.70
N ARG A 3 -0.90 -20.33 14.35
CA ARG A 3 -0.41 -20.72 13.01
C ARG A 3 -1.52 -20.75 11.94
N GLY A 4 -2.79 -20.96 12.32
CA GLY A 4 -3.93 -21.00 11.41
C GLY A 4 -4.33 -19.60 10.95
N VAL A 5 -4.47 -18.68 11.90
CA VAL A 5 -4.74 -17.25 11.66
C VAL A 5 -3.64 -16.61 10.79
N ARG A 6 -2.38 -17.04 10.97
CA ARG A 6 -1.22 -16.56 10.18
C ARG A 6 -1.19 -17.01 8.72
N LYS A 7 -1.63 -18.24 8.43
CA LYS A 7 -1.79 -18.66 7.03
C LYS A 7 -2.90 -17.84 6.39
N GLN A 8 -4.00 -17.62 7.10
CA GLN A 8 -5.10 -16.77 6.64
C GLN A 8 -4.66 -15.35 6.30
N GLN A 9 -3.90 -14.65 7.15
CA GLN A 9 -3.44 -13.29 6.85
C GLN A 9 -2.47 -13.19 5.66
N ILE A 10 -1.62 -14.22 5.45
CA ILE A 10 -0.72 -14.28 4.30
C ILE A 10 -1.50 -14.62 3.03
N GLU A 11 -2.44 -15.56 3.12
CA GLU A 11 -3.36 -15.94 2.03
C GLU A 11 -4.25 -14.75 1.65
N GLU A 12 -4.82 -14.02 2.62
CA GLU A 12 -5.65 -12.83 2.44
C GLU A 12 -4.87 -11.70 1.77
N LYS A 13 -3.62 -11.44 2.20
CA LYS A 13 -2.74 -10.49 1.51
C LYS A 13 -2.34 -10.96 0.11
N ARG A 14 -2.26 -12.28 -0.13
CA ARG A 14 -1.93 -12.88 -1.44
C ARG A 14 -3.14 -12.88 -2.39
N THR A 15 -4.37 -13.05 -1.89
CA THR A 15 -5.62 -13.02 -2.65
C THR A 15 -6.12 -11.61 -2.93
N ALA A 16 -5.82 -10.64 -2.05
CA ALA A 16 -6.16 -9.22 -2.24
C ALA A 16 -5.31 -8.52 -3.31
N ILE A 17 -4.32 -9.22 -3.89
CA ILE A 17 -3.53 -8.76 -5.03
C ILE A 17 -4.06 -9.50 -6.26
N PRO A 18 -5.07 -9.00 -6.97
CA PRO A 18 -5.46 -9.61 -8.23
C PRO A 18 -4.31 -9.42 -9.23
N ASN A 19 -4.15 -10.40 -10.13
CA ASN A 19 -3.29 -10.33 -11.31
C ASN A 19 -3.54 -9.02 -12.07
N ARG A 20 -2.84 -7.93 -11.70
CA ARG A 20 -2.72 -6.77 -12.57
C ARG A 20 -1.96 -7.27 -13.78
N THR A 21 -2.64 -7.39 -14.91
CA THR A 21 -1.97 -7.40 -16.21
C THR A 21 -1.37 -6.01 -16.38
N PHE A 22 -0.18 -5.84 -15.82
CA PHE A 22 0.64 -4.67 -16.04
C PHE A 22 1.18 -4.68 -17.47
N ASP A 23 1.23 -3.48 -18.02
CA ASP A 23 1.60 -3.15 -19.38
C ASP A 23 2.84 -3.95 -19.89
N PRO A 24 2.71 -4.72 -20.99
CA PRO A 24 3.80 -5.51 -21.54
C PRO A 24 4.97 -4.69 -22.13
N TYR A 25 4.89 -3.35 -22.16
CA TYR A 25 5.93 -2.52 -22.76
C TYR A 25 7.07 -2.08 -21.83
N LEU A 26 7.06 -2.40 -20.52
CA LEU A 26 8.13 -2.01 -19.59
C LEU A 26 9.08 -3.12 -19.09
N SER A 27 8.91 -4.38 -19.50
CA SER A 27 10.01 -5.35 -19.42
C SER A 27 9.88 -6.46 -20.47
N ALA A 28 10.34 -6.16 -21.69
CA ALA A 28 10.62 -7.20 -22.65
C ALA A 28 11.83 -8.03 -22.17
N LYS A 29 11.64 -9.00 -21.24
CA LYS A 29 12.48 -10.20 -21.05
C LYS A 29 12.16 -11.17 -19.89
N THR A 30 10.93 -11.27 -19.37
CA THR A 30 10.63 -12.37 -18.42
C THR A 30 9.25 -12.97 -18.63
N PRO A 31 9.13 -14.29 -18.92
CA PRO A 31 7.83 -14.95 -18.93
C PRO A 31 7.18 -14.87 -17.53
N PRO A 32 5.86 -15.02 -17.39
CA PRO A 32 5.17 -15.07 -16.11
C PRO A 32 5.58 -16.35 -15.37
N GLY A 33 6.76 -16.29 -14.76
CA GLY A 33 7.41 -17.39 -14.10
C GLY A 33 6.81 -17.58 -12.73
N ILE A 34 6.38 -18.81 -12.45
CA ILE A 34 6.13 -19.32 -11.11
C ILE A 34 7.42 -19.12 -10.31
N TRP A 35 7.55 -17.99 -9.60
CA TRP A 35 8.59 -17.83 -8.61
C TRP A 35 8.41 -18.93 -7.58
N THR A 36 9.49 -19.55 -7.12
CA THR A 36 9.32 -20.57 -6.08
C THR A 36 8.83 -19.85 -4.83
N ASP A 37 7.60 -20.12 -4.39
CA ASP A 37 7.01 -19.60 -3.14
C ASP A 37 8.02 -19.58 -1.98
N LYS A 38 8.96 -20.55 -1.99
CA LYS A 38 10.10 -20.67 -1.08
C LYS A 38 11.02 -19.45 -1.01
N GLU A 39 11.36 -18.81 -2.12
CA GLU A 39 12.29 -17.68 -2.14
C GLU A 39 11.66 -16.43 -1.51
N ILE A 40 10.39 -16.19 -1.84
CA ILE A 40 9.58 -15.13 -1.21
C ILE A 40 9.40 -15.45 0.28
N ASP A 41 9.07 -16.69 0.63
CA ASP A 41 8.95 -17.11 2.03
C ASP A 41 10.24 -16.88 2.82
N CYS A 42 11.40 -17.20 2.24
CA CYS A 42 12.71 -16.95 2.84
C CYS A 42 12.99 -15.44 2.98
N ALA A 43 12.71 -14.63 1.96
CA ALA A 43 12.88 -13.19 2.03
C ALA A 43 11.99 -12.56 3.12
N LEU A 44 10.74 -13.02 3.23
CA LEU A 44 9.83 -12.59 4.29
C LEU A 44 10.31 -13.05 5.67
N ASP A 45 10.89 -14.24 5.80
CA ASP A 45 11.49 -14.70 7.07
C ASP A 45 12.70 -13.85 7.47
N LEU A 46 13.53 -13.43 6.51
CA LEU A 46 14.62 -12.48 6.75
C LEU A 46 14.10 -11.13 7.26
N CYS A 47 13.09 -10.55 6.60
CA CYS A 47 12.49 -9.28 7.01
C CYS A 47 11.88 -9.34 8.43
N ARG A 48 11.43 -10.52 8.89
CA ARG A 48 10.88 -10.72 10.24
C ARG A 48 11.93 -10.91 11.33
N ARG A 49 13.17 -11.29 10.97
CA ARG A 49 14.23 -11.63 11.93
C ARG A 49 15.31 -10.58 12.03
N LEU A 50 15.53 -9.81 10.97
CA LEU A 50 16.53 -8.75 10.94
C LEU A 50 16.02 -7.50 11.69
N PRO A 51 16.93 -6.63 12.16
CA PRO A 51 16.56 -5.44 12.92
C PRO A 51 15.58 -4.54 12.13
N PRO A 52 14.38 -4.24 12.66
CA PRO A 52 13.34 -3.51 11.93
C PRO A 52 13.74 -2.06 11.61
N GLN A 53 14.69 -1.48 12.35
CA GLN A 53 15.22 -0.14 12.10
C GLN A 53 15.87 -0.01 10.72
N ASN A 54 16.32 -1.14 10.16
CA ASN A 54 17.03 -1.19 8.88
C ASN A 54 16.15 -1.71 7.74
N ILE A 55 14.82 -1.81 7.92
CA ILE A 55 13.93 -2.48 6.96
C ILE A 55 14.08 -1.97 5.53
N ASN A 56 14.23 -0.65 5.33
CA ASN A 56 14.44 -0.06 4.01
C ASN A 56 15.76 -0.52 3.37
N LYS A 57 16.83 -0.60 4.16
CA LYS A 57 18.13 -1.08 3.69
C LYS A 57 18.08 -2.59 3.39
N ILE A 58 17.49 -3.37 4.30
CA ILE A 58 17.33 -4.82 4.15
C ILE A 58 16.57 -5.14 2.86
N MET A 59 15.46 -4.44 2.61
CA MET A 59 14.68 -4.59 1.38
C MET A 59 15.52 -4.25 0.15
N SER A 60 16.25 -3.13 0.17
CA SER A 60 17.13 -2.74 -0.93
C SER A 60 18.21 -3.81 -1.21
N ASP A 61 18.80 -4.38 -0.16
CA ASP A 61 19.85 -5.40 -0.29
C ASP A 61 19.28 -6.75 -0.80
N ILE A 62 18.08 -7.15 -0.36
CA ILE A 62 17.38 -8.33 -0.88
C ILE A 62 17.02 -8.13 -2.36
N ILE A 63 16.50 -6.96 -2.72
CA ILE A 63 16.14 -6.63 -4.11
C ILE A 63 17.39 -6.62 -5.01
N LYS A 64 18.53 -6.10 -4.54
CA LYS A 64 19.80 -6.18 -5.28
C LYS A 64 20.27 -7.62 -5.48
N LEU A 65 20.08 -8.47 -4.47
CA LEU A 65 20.48 -9.87 -4.53
C LEU A 65 19.61 -10.67 -5.51
N LYS A 66 18.30 -10.43 -5.49
CA LYS A 66 17.34 -11.10 -6.37
C LYS A 66 16.29 -10.10 -6.86
N PRO A 67 16.59 -9.36 -7.95
CA PRO A 67 15.69 -8.34 -8.50
C PRO A 67 14.32 -8.88 -8.91
N GLU A 68 14.29 -10.16 -9.30
CA GLU A 68 13.10 -10.90 -9.72
C GLU A 68 11.97 -10.94 -8.69
N ILE A 69 12.28 -10.91 -7.38
CA ILE A 69 11.25 -10.97 -6.33
C ILE A 69 10.82 -9.56 -5.87
N CYS A 70 11.33 -8.50 -6.49
CA CYS A 70 11.12 -7.12 -6.05
C CYS A 70 9.64 -6.77 -5.90
N GLU A 71 8.83 -7.00 -6.94
CA GLU A 71 7.41 -6.63 -6.96
C GLU A 71 6.62 -7.36 -5.87
N SER A 72 6.80 -8.69 -5.77
CA SER A 72 6.12 -9.48 -4.74
C SER A 72 6.56 -9.10 -3.34
N LEU A 73 7.84 -8.79 -3.13
CA LEU A 73 8.35 -8.40 -1.82
C LEU A 73 7.83 -7.01 -1.41
N LEU A 74 7.81 -6.05 -2.32
CA LEU A 74 7.28 -4.70 -2.09
C LEU A 74 5.78 -4.74 -1.72
N ALA A 75 5.00 -5.64 -2.33
CA ALA A 75 3.59 -5.80 -2.03
C ALA A 75 3.31 -6.48 -0.67
N LEU A 76 4.25 -7.28 -0.16
CA LEU A 76 4.04 -8.10 1.05
C LEU A 76 4.69 -7.52 2.32
N VAL A 77 5.70 -6.66 2.18
CA VAL A 77 6.45 -6.11 3.31
C VAL A 77 6.06 -4.66 3.58
N ASP A 78 5.42 -4.46 4.72
CA ASP A 78 5.07 -3.13 5.22
C ASP A 78 6.33 -2.34 5.60
N ARG A 79 6.36 -1.05 5.25
CA ARG A 79 7.47 -0.11 5.52
C ARG A 79 6.96 1.10 6.31
N PRO A 80 7.81 1.78 7.09
CA PRO A 80 7.44 3.06 7.70
C PRO A 80 6.93 4.02 6.64
N LEU A 81 5.84 4.73 6.92
CA LEU A 81 5.15 5.58 5.96
C LEU A 81 5.89 6.92 5.83
N PRO A 82 6.54 7.22 4.71
CA PRO A 82 7.12 8.53 4.49
C PRO A 82 6.01 9.56 4.20
N ILE A 83 6.29 10.82 4.50
CA ILE A 83 5.40 11.95 4.24
C ILE A 83 5.92 12.66 2.98
N LYS A 84 5.02 12.98 2.04
CA LYS A 84 5.30 13.81 0.87
C LYS A 84 4.29 14.95 0.81
N GLN A 85 4.66 16.05 0.16
CA GLN A 85 3.76 17.18 -0.11
C GLN A 85 3.31 17.17 -1.56
N ASP A 86 2.03 17.47 -1.77
CA ASP A 86 1.49 17.64 -3.12
C ASP A 86 1.67 19.06 -3.67
N SER A 87 1.21 19.29 -4.90
CA SER A 87 1.30 20.61 -5.55
C SER A 87 0.47 21.70 -4.87
N SER A 88 -0.47 21.33 -3.98
CA SER A 88 -1.25 22.26 -3.17
C SER A 88 -0.60 22.56 -1.81
N GLY A 89 0.53 21.91 -1.50
CA GLY A 89 1.24 22.02 -0.23
C GLY A 89 0.65 21.17 0.90
N LYS A 90 -0.24 20.22 0.59
CA LYS A 90 -0.81 19.31 1.59
C LYS A 90 0.05 18.06 1.75
N ASP A 91 0.28 17.69 3.00
CA ASP A 91 0.98 16.46 3.35
C ASP A 91 0.11 15.23 3.04
N PHE A 92 0.75 14.16 2.57
CA PHE A 92 0.12 12.86 2.38
C PHE A 92 1.13 11.73 2.62
N LEU A 93 0.62 10.54 2.93
CA LEU A 93 1.43 9.36 3.21
C LEU A 93 1.68 8.56 1.93
N ILE A 94 2.93 8.15 1.72
CA ILE A 94 3.31 7.34 0.56
C ILE A 94 3.51 5.88 0.94
N CYS A 95 3.04 4.98 0.08
CA CYS A 95 3.18 3.54 0.21
C CYS A 95 3.12 2.90 -1.18
N GLU A 96 3.11 1.58 -1.27
CA GLU A 96 3.01 0.88 -2.56
C GLU A 96 1.63 1.07 -3.23
N TYR A 97 0.57 1.27 -2.44
CA TYR A 97 -0.81 1.35 -2.94
C TYR A 97 -1.16 2.66 -3.65
N ASN A 98 -0.33 3.70 -3.50
CA ASN A 98 -0.44 4.95 -4.25
C ASN A 98 0.78 5.22 -5.13
N ARG A 99 1.59 4.19 -5.40
CA ARG A 99 2.78 4.27 -6.24
C ARG A 99 2.49 3.76 -7.64
N ASP A 100 3.03 4.47 -8.63
CA ASP A 100 3.15 3.99 -10.00
C ASP A 100 4.50 4.44 -10.56
N GLY A 101 5.30 3.47 -11.05
CA GLY A 101 6.72 3.67 -11.29
C GLY A 101 7.45 4.19 -10.04
N ASP A 102 8.04 5.38 -10.13
CA ASP A 102 8.69 6.07 -9.01
C ASP A 102 7.90 7.30 -8.52
N SER A 103 6.68 7.48 -9.02
CA SER A 103 5.78 8.57 -8.65
C SER A 103 4.68 8.12 -7.69
N TYR A 104 4.15 9.07 -6.93
CA TYR A 104 3.11 8.81 -5.93
C TYR A 104 1.90 9.71 -6.12
N ARG A 105 0.70 9.13 -6.06
CA ARG A 105 -0.57 9.85 -6.19
C ARG A 105 -0.95 10.54 -4.89
N SER A 106 -1.27 11.83 -4.97
CA SER A 106 -1.85 12.57 -3.84
C SER A 106 -3.35 12.23 -3.71
N PRO A 107 -3.85 11.97 -2.48
CA PRO A 107 -5.27 11.75 -2.24
C PRO A 107 -6.07 13.06 -2.35
N TRP A 108 -5.42 14.22 -2.36
CA TRP A 108 -6.08 15.53 -2.41
C TRP A 108 -6.28 16.00 -3.84
N THR A 109 -5.20 16.05 -4.64
CA THR A 109 -5.24 16.54 -6.02
C THR A 109 -5.57 15.45 -7.04
N ASN A 110 -5.49 14.17 -6.63
CA ASN A 110 -5.56 13.02 -7.53
C ASN A 110 -4.47 12.99 -8.62
N THR A 111 -3.38 13.74 -8.43
CA THR A 111 -2.27 13.79 -9.39
C THR A 111 -1.06 13.04 -8.83
N TYR A 112 -0.31 12.39 -9.70
CA TYR A 112 0.98 11.82 -9.35
C TYR A 112 2.04 12.92 -9.26
N THR A 113 3.08 12.64 -8.47
CA THR A 113 4.25 13.51 -8.40
C THR A 113 5.00 13.52 -9.72
N ASP A 114 5.76 14.59 -9.95
CA ASP A 114 6.65 14.71 -11.11
C ASP A 114 5.90 14.72 -12.46
N ASN A 115 4.60 15.08 -12.44
CA ASN A 115 3.69 15.10 -13.59
C ASN A 115 3.61 13.76 -14.34
N PHE A 116 3.72 12.66 -13.59
CA PHE A 116 3.59 11.32 -14.14
C PHE A 116 2.12 10.99 -14.48
N ASP A 117 1.89 10.30 -15.59
CA ASP A 117 0.57 9.83 -15.98
C ASP A 117 0.42 8.37 -15.54
N GLY A 118 -0.11 8.19 -14.33
CA GLY A 118 -0.24 6.88 -13.69
C GLY A 118 -1.70 6.43 -13.55
N VAL A 119 -1.89 5.22 -13.04
CA VAL A 119 -3.22 4.63 -12.90
C VAL A 119 -4.09 5.42 -11.90
N LEU A 120 -5.28 5.83 -12.35
CA LEU A 120 -6.28 6.53 -11.53
C LEU A 120 -7.48 5.62 -11.22
N PRO A 121 -8.16 5.80 -10.07
CA PRO A 121 -9.43 5.14 -9.81
C PRO A 121 -10.52 5.67 -10.76
N SER A 122 -11.61 4.90 -10.95
CA SER A 122 -12.81 5.40 -11.63
C SER A 122 -13.43 6.60 -10.92
N ASP A 123 -14.17 7.44 -11.65
CA ASP A 123 -14.77 8.67 -11.10
C ASP A 123 -15.65 8.40 -9.87
N GLU A 124 -16.50 7.37 -9.94
CA GLU A 124 -17.35 6.95 -8.80
C GLU A 124 -16.52 6.55 -7.57
N LEU A 125 -15.41 5.83 -7.81
CA LEU A 125 -14.53 5.38 -6.74
C LEU A 125 -13.70 6.54 -6.17
N ARG A 126 -13.33 7.51 -7.01
CA ARG A 126 -12.67 8.74 -6.58
C ARG A 126 -13.57 9.58 -5.68
N GLU A 127 -14.86 9.71 -5.99
CA GLU A 127 -15.80 10.39 -5.10
C GLU A 127 -15.89 9.70 -3.74
N LEU A 128 -15.89 8.36 -3.72
CA LEU A 128 -15.87 7.59 -2.47
C LEU A 128 -14.54 7.77 -1.72
N GLU A 129 -13.41 7.79 -2.42
CA GLU A 129 -12.08 8.00 -1.85
C GLU A 129 -11.97 9.35 -1.14
N ILE A 130 -12.54 10.41 -1.71
CA ILE A 130 -12.58 11.75 -1.07
C ILE A 130 -13.36 11.69 0.25
N LYS A 131 -14.55 11.07 0.25
CA LYS A 131 -15.36 10.89 1.48
C LYS A 131 -14.62 10.07 2.53
N PHE A 132 -13.92 9.00 2.13
CA PHE A 132 -13.10 8.21 3.04
C PHE A 132 -11.98 9.06 3.66
N ASN A 133 -11.28 9.87 2.87
CA ASN A 133 -10.23 10.75 3.39
C ASN A 133 -10.79 11.75 4.42
N GLU A 134 -11.98 12.31 4.20
CA GLU A 134 -12.65 13.19 5.16
C GLU A 134 -13.01 12.46 6.47
N VAL A 135 -13.60 11.26 6.37
CA VAL A 135 -13.98 10.46 7.55
C VAL A 135 -12.75 10.05 8.35
N PHE A 136 -11.68 9.59 7.69
CA PHE A 136 -10.48 9.16 8.38
C PHE A 136 -9.68 10.32 8.97
N LEU A 137 -9.74 11.51 8.37
CA LEU A 137 -9.19 12.72 8.98
C LEU A 137 -9.89 13.01 10.33
N ALA A 138 -11.23 13.00 10.35
CA ALA A 138 -11.99 13.17 11.58
C ALA A 138 -11.72 12.05 12.60
N TYR A 139 -11.58 10.80 12.15
CA TYR A 139 -11.19 9.67 12.99
C TYR A 139 -9.82 9.90 13.64
N THR A 140 -8.83 10.38 12.88
CA THR A 140 -7.49 10.66 13.41
C THR A 140 -7.48 11.82 14.41
N ASP A 141 -8.33 12.81 14.23
CA ASP A 141 -8.48 13.89 15.21
C ASP A 141 -9.02 13.37 16.55
N MET A 142 -10.05 12.51 16.51
CA MET A 142 -10.66 11.94 17.71
C MET A 142 -9.74 10.98 18.47
N TYR A 143 -9.00 10.11 17.77
CA TYR A 143 -8.26 9.01 18.39
C TYR A 143 -6.76 9.28 18.55
N TYR A 144 -6.16 10.14 17.71
CA TYR A 144 -4.72 10.37 17.67
C TYR A 144 -4.33 11.85 17.87
N GLY A 145 -5.32 12.72 18.11
CA GLY A 145 -5.10 14.15 18.32
C GLY A 145 -4.39 14.80 17.14
N GLY A 146 -4.88 14.57 15.92
CA GLY A 146 -4.31 15.10 14.67
C GLY A 146 -3.11 14.30 14.18
N ALA A 147 -3.31 13.00 13.89
CA ALA A 147 -2.37 12.23 13.08
C ALA A 147 -2.57 12.54 11.59
N LEU A 148 -1.55 12.29 10.77
CA LEU A 148 -1.69 12.36 9.32
C LEU A 148 -2.41 11.11 8.84
N SER A 149 -3.41 11.26 7.96
CA SER A 149 -4.09 10.14 7.30
C SER A 149 -4.08 10.28 5.78
N SER A 150 -4.06 9.16 5.08
CA SER A 150 -4.28 9.12 3.63
C SER A 150 -5.00 7.85 3.26
N VAL A 151 -6.05 7.95 2.44
CA VAL A 151 -6.82 6.81 1.95
C VAL A 151 -6.71 6.72 0.44
N TYR A 152 -6.44 5.52 -0.05
CA TYR A 152 -6.36 5.20 -1.47
C TYR A 152 -7.28 4.03 -1.80
N LEU A 153 -8.12 4.19 -2.81
CA LEU A 153 -8.99 3.15 -3.34
C LEU A 153 -8.56 2.79 -4.76
N TRP A 154 -8.80 1.53 -5.16
CA TRP A 154 -8.56 1.07 -6.53
C TRP A 154 -9.62 0.09 -7.01
N ASN A 155 -9.89 0.12 -8.31
CA ASN A 155 -10.78 -0.82 -8.97
C ASN A 155 -10.19 -2.23 -8.96
N MET A 156 -11.04 -3.25 -8.80
CA MET A 156 -10.63 -4.64 -8.98
C MET A 156 -11.28 -5.23 -10.24
N ASP A 157 -10.51 -6.00 -11.01
CA ASP A 157 -10.93 -6.59 -12.29
C ASP A 157 -11.85 -7.82 -12.16
N SER A 158 -12.57 -7.96 -11.04
CA SER A 158 -13.47 -9.11 -10.84
C SER A 158 -14.65 -9.00 -11.79
N LYS A 159 -14.66 -9.87 -12.81
CA LYS A 159 -15.50 -9.81 -14.03
C LYS A 159 -17.03 -9.79 -13.84
N ASN A 160 -17.57 -9.76 -12.62
CA ASN A 160 -19.01 -9.84 -12.38
C ASN A 160 -19.53 -9.07 -11.15
N ILE A 161 -18.69 -8.37 -10.38
CA ILE A 161 -19.11 -7.67 -9.16
C ILE A 161 -18.37 -6.33 -9.10
N ALA A 162 -19.06 -5.25 -8.72
CA ALA A 162 -18.44 -3.96 -8.45
C ALA A 162 -17.59 -4.06 -7.18
N SER A 163 -16.41 -4.66 -7.26
CA SER A 163 -15.51 -4.82 -6.13
C SER A 163 -14.37 -3.81 -6.20
N PHE A 164 -13.96 -3.29 -5.05
CA PHE A 164 -12.84 -2.36 -4.94
C PHE A 164 -11.96 -2.72 -3.75
N GLY A 165 -10.68 -2.41 -3.86
CA GLY A 165 -9.73 -2.49 -2.77
C GLY A 165 -9.47 -1.11 -2.18
N GLY A 166 -8.99 -1.08 -0.94
CA GLY A 166 -8.60 0.16 -0.29
C GLY A 166 -7.46 0.01 0.70
N ALA A 167 -6.71 1.09 0.85
CA ALA A 167 -5.64 1.23 1.83
C ALA A 167 -5.89 2.50 2.65
N VAL A 168 -6.00 2.33 3.97
CA VAL A 168 -6.06 3.44 4.94
C VAL A 168 -4.73 3.51 5.67
N LEU A 169 -4.07 4.65 5.54
CA LEU A 169 -2.78 4.92 6.15
C LEU A 169 -2.94 5.96 7.25
N ILE A 170 -2.35 5.72 8.41
CA ILE A 170 -2.32 6.68 9.52
C ILE A 170 -0.88 6.76 10.04
N LYS A 171 -0.37 7.97 10.20
CA LYS A 171 0.93 8.22 10.81
C LYS A 171 0.83 9.28 11.88
N LYS A 172 1.24 8.92 13.10
CA LYS A 172 1.44 9.87 14.19
C LYS A 172 2.92 9.97 14.53
N MET A 173 3.47 11.17 14.43
CA MET A 173 4.78 11.47 14.98
C MET A 173 4.63 11.83 16.46
N GLY A 174 5.56 11.35 17.29
CA GLY A 174 5.66 11.76 18.68
C GLY A 174 5.96 13.26 18.79
N GLU A 175 5.70 13.83 19.97
CA GLU A 175 6.10 15.20 20.25
C GLU A 175 7.63 15.31 20.15
N ASN A 176 8.10 16.37 19.48
CA ASN A 176 9.52 16.66 19.27
C ASN A 176 10.19 17.09 20.59
N SER A 177 10.26 16.18 21.56
CA SER A 177 11.16 16.29 22.69
C SER A 177 12.53 15.81 22.23
N SER A 178 13.58 16.57 22.53
CA SER A 178 14.96 16.30 22.07
C SER A 178 15.57 14.97 22.52
N LYS A 179 14.83 14.14 23.27
CA LYS A 179 15.30 12.90 23.88
C LYS A 179 14.59 11.65 23.36
N VAL A 180 13.42 11.76 22.73
CA VAL A 180 12.64 10.59 22.30
C VAL A 180 12.04 10.84 20.92
N ASN A 181 12.55 10.11 19.93
CA ASN A 181 11.92 10.01 18.62
C ASN A 181 10.99 8.80 18.64
N SER A 182 9.68 9.04 18.56
CA SER A 182 8.68 7.99 18.41
C SER A 182 7.80 8.26 17.20
N ALA A 183 7.34 7.19 16.58
CA ALA A 183 6.40 7.23 15.47
C ALA A 183 5.46 6.04 15.59
N TRP A 184 4.21 6.26 15.20
CA TRP A 184 3.19 5.25 15.03
C TRP A 184 2.78 5.24 13.56
N ASP A 185 2.81 4.06 12.94
CA ASP A 185 2.40 3.82 11.56
C ASP A 185 1.29 2.76 11.58
N SER A 186 0.14 3.06 10.97
CA SER A 186 -0.97 2.12 10.78
C SER A 186 -1.27 1.97 9.30
N ILE A 187 -1.41 0.72 8.85
CA ILE A 187 -1.70 0.36 7.47
C ILE A 187 -2.86 -0.63 7.51
N HIS A 188 -4.04 -0.21 7.05
CA HIS A 188 -5.22 -1.07 6.94
C HIS A 188 -5.54 -1.30 5.48
N ILE A 189 -5.40 -2.55 5.04
CA ILE A 189 -5.74 -2.98 3.69
C ILE A 189 -7.04 -3.75 3.75
N PHE A 190 -7.99 -3.39 2.88
CA PHE A 190 -9.29 -4.03 2.84
C PHE A 190 -9.76 -4.26 1.40
N GLU A 191 -10.66 -5.24 1.26
CA GLU A 191 -11.37 -5.56 0.03
C GLU A 191 -12.88 -5.43 0.30
N ALA A 192 -13.58 -4.74 -0.58
CA ALA A 192 -15.03 -4.59 -0.53
C ALA A 192 -15.67 -5.22 -1.77
N ASN A 193 -16.59 -6.16 -1.54
CA ASN A 193 -17.37 -6.82 -2.58
C ASN A 193 -18.80 -6.28 -2.56
N VAL A 194 -19.20 -5.49 -3.57
CA VAL A 194 -20.55 -4.91 -3.62
C VAL A 194 -21.51 -5.91 -4.24
N ILE A 195 -22.36 -6.51 -3.41
CA ILE A 195 -23.40 -7.43 -3.86
C ILE A 195 -24.64 -6.63 -4.25
N THR A 196 -24.91 -6.51 -5.56
CA THR A 196 -26.17 -5.94 -6.05
C THR A 196 -27.25 -7.01 -6.04
N PHE A 197 -28.23 -6.87 -5.14
CA PHE A 197 -29.45 -7.68 -5.19
C PHE A 197 -30.43 -7.05 -6.17
N TYR A 198 -30.81 -7.80 -7.21
CA TYR A 198 -31.99 -7.45 -8.02
C TYR A 198 -33.23 -7.80 -7.20
N VAL A 199 -34.02 -6.78 -6.84
CA VAL A 199 -35.37 -6.92 -6.26
C VAL A 199 -36.39 -6.86 -7.38
#